data_AF-R7HR47-F1
#
_entry.id   AF-R7HR47-F1
#
_cell.length_a   1.000
_cell.length_b   1.000
_cell.length_c   1.000
_cell.angle_alpha   90.00
_cell.angle_beta   90.00
_cell.angle_gamma   90.00
#
_symmetry.space_group_name_H-M   'P 1'
#
loop_
_entity.id
_entity.type
_entity.pdbx_description
1 polymer ?
#
loop_
_entity_poly.entity_id
_entity_poly.type
_entity_poly.pdbx_seq_one_letter_code
_entity_poly.pdbx_strand_id
1 'polypeptide(L)'
;MKNELTCDVVEDLLPSYVENLTNTVTNEAILAHVEQCENCREKLERAKTTDLQGQVTENREIDYLKKTKKGYQKKVMLGVILTGILFLIAIFIRISLVSTPVENASLLDFDMNISEEECFINFYGNFIDSSKGIAKISYKMEDGVLYISVRQTMTPIFYKNAGEKHISYKGKLKQIRVLDRIVWDHGEWILPEVAKIYATKHLYIGSKEDMEASFGVLGLSEKLGDYTIELHTSGEPYGMTLYLKEKYSKENADRMKLWMERYASATIALTDNMNYMEFVYDIDGKQEKFTFTEQQADSMVGQSVKKMADNAASFQKLMGILEFVPGAALYD
;
A
#
# COMPACT_ATOMS: atom_id res chain seq x y z
N MET A 1 -60.66 -6.02 85.72
CA MET A 1 -59.61 -6.95 86.14
C MET A 1 -58.28 -6.25 85.92
N LYS A 2 -57.52 -5.96 86.98
CA LYS A 2 -56.19 -5.36 86.84
C LYS A 2 -55.20 -6.48 86.59
N ASN A 3 -54.69 -6.57 85.36
CA ASN A 3 -53.55 -7.43 85.03
C ASN A 3 -52.29 -6.65 85.42
N GLU A 4 -51.80 -6.88 86.64
CA GLU A 4 -50.49 -6.39 87.05
C GLU A 4 -49.45 -7.37 86.51
N LEU A 5 -48.81 -7.01 85.39
CA LEU A 5 -47.64 -7.71 84.89
C LEU A 5 -46.53 -7.63 85.95
N THR A 6 -45.82 -8.72 86.19
CA THR A 6 -44.62 -8.72 87.03
C THR A 6 -43.45 -8.10 86.27
N CYS A 7 -42.46 -7.54 86.99
CA CYS A 7 -41.29 -6.92 86.35
C CYS A 7 -40.54 -7.88 85.42
N ASP A 8 -40.42 -9.16 85.80
CA ASP A 8 -39.71 -10.16 84.99
C ASP A 8 -40.36 -10.36 83.61
N VAL A 9 -41.70 -10.38 83.58
CA VAL A 9 -42.46 -10.54 82.33
C VAL A 9 -42.34 -9.29 81.46
N VAL A 10 -42.33 -8.10 82.07
CA VAL A 10 -42.12 -6.86 81.33
C VAL A 10 -40.72 -6.81 80.74
N GLU A 11 -39.70 -7.18 81.52
CA GLU A 11 -38.30 -7.19 81.07
C GLU A 11 -38.06 -8.12 79.86
N ASP A 12 -38.65 -9.32 79.86
CA ASP A 12 -38.56 -10.24 78.73
C ASP A 12 -39.26 -9.71 77.47
N LEU A 13 -40.32 -8.91 77.64
CA LEU A 13 -41.10 -8.36 76.53
C LEU A 13 -40.59 -7.01 76.01
N LEU A 14 -39.73 -6.32 76.77
CA LEU A 14 -39.18 -5.01 76.39
C LEU A 14 -38.43 -5.01 75.04
N PRO A 15 -37.56 -6.00 74.71
CA PRO A 15 -36.88 -6.02 73.41
C PRO A 15 -37.87 -6.10 72.24
N SER A 16 -38.83 -7.02 72.32
CA SER A 16 -39.89 -7.20 71.31
C SER A 16 -40.78 -5.95 71.17
N TYR A 17 -41.00 -5.22 72.27
CA TYR A 17 -41.73 -3.95 72.26
C TYR A 17 -40.95 -2.85 71.52
N VAL A 18 -39.64 -2.71 71.77
CA VAL A 18 -38.78 -1.72 71.10
C VAL A 18 -38.68 -2.01 69.59
N GLU A 19 -38.69 -3.27 69.20
CA GLU A 19 -38.70 -3.72 67.80
C GLU A 19 -40.09 -3.63 67.13
N ASN A 20 -41.11 -3.10 67.82
CA ASN A 20 -42.51 -3.02 67.36
C ASN A 20 -43.14 -4.38 66.98
N LEU A 21 -42.72 -5.47 67.61
CA LEU A 21 -43.20 -6.83 67.35
C LEU A 21 -44.34 -7.28 68.28
N THR A 22 -44.78 -6.42 69.20
CA THR A 22 -45.86 -6.67 70.16
C THR A 22 -47.19 -6.07 69.72
N ASN A 23 -48.30 -6.73 70.08
CA ASN A 23 -49.65 -6.23 69.76
C ASN A 23 -50.09 -5.08 70.68
N THR A 24 -51.13 -4.35 70.29
CA THR A 24 -51.61 -3.14 70.99
C THR A 24 -52.00 -3.39 72.45
N VAL A 25 -52.64 -4.52 72.76
CA VAL A 25 -53.04 -4.89 74.12
C VAL A 25 -51.83 -5.12 75.02
N THR A 26 -50.77 -5.73 74.48
CA THR A 26 -49.51 -5.98 75.21
C THR A 26 -48.74 -4.66 75.43
N ASN A 27 -48.78 -3.74 74.46
CA ASN A 27 -48.15 -2.43 74.57
C ASN A 27 -48.76 -1.60 75.69
N GLU A 28 -50.10 -1.56 75.78
CA GLU A 28 -50.81 -0.83 76.84
C GLU A 28 -50.48 -1.39 78.24
N ALA A 29 -50.37 -2.71 78.37
CA ALA A 29 -50.03 -3.35 79.64
C ALA A 29 -48.56 -3.11 80.06
N ILE A 30 -47.63 -3.12 79.11
CA ILE A 30 -46.21 -2.79 79.35
C ILE A 30 -46.06 -1.33 79.79
N LEU A 31 -46.72 -0.40 79.10
CA LEU A 31 -46.65 1.03 79.42
C LEU A 31 -47.25 1.35 80.79
N ALA A 32 -48.40 0.75 81.14
CA ALA A 32 -49.00 0.92 82.45
C ALA A 32 -48.09 0.45 83.60
N HIS A 33 -47.28 -0.60 83.38
CA HIS A 33 -46.30 -1.07 84.37
C HIS A 33 -45.06 -0.17 84.43
N VAL A 34 -44.54 0.29 83.28
CA VAL A 34 -43.37 1.19 83.20
C VAL A 34 -43.64 2.58 83.80
N GLU A 35 -44.89 3.03 83.80
CA GLU A 35 -45.31 4.26 84.51
C GLU A 35 -45.18 4.13 86.04
N GLN A 36 -45.29 2.91 86.58
CA GLN A 36 -45.29 2.66 88.02
C GLN A 36 -43.97 2.04 88.54
N CYS A 37 -43.09 1.58 87.64
CA CYS A 37 -41.80 0.96 87.97
C CYS A 37 -40.61 1.70 87.34
N GLU A 38 -39.78 2.32 88.18
CA GLU A 38 -38.59 3.09 87.78
C GLU A 38 -37.52 2.22 87.10
N ASN A 39 -37.34 0.99 87.58
CA ASN A 39 -36.36 0.03 87.03
C ASN A 39 -36.70 -0.36 85.57
N CYS A 40 -37.96 -0.66 85.29
CA CYS A 40 -38.39 -1.00 83.93
C CYS A 40 -38.32 0.21 82.97
N ARG A 41 -38.51 1.43 83.49
CA ARG A 41 -38.37 2.67 82.71
C ARG A 41 -36.93 2.92 82.25
N GLU A 42 -35.97 2.77 83.14
CA GLU A 42 -34.55 2.92 82.77
C GLU A 42 -34.09 1.86 81.77
N LYS A 43 -34.63 0.63 81.86
CA LYS A 43 -34.33 -0.43 80.89
C LYS A 43 -34.93 -0.13 79.52
N LEU A 44 -36.17 0.35 79.46
CA LEU A 44 -36.80 0.76 78.21
C LEU A 44 -36.04 1.89 77.51
N GLU A 45 -35.61 2.92 78.26
CA GLU A 45 -34.86 4.05 77.68
C GLU A 45 -33.47 3.63 77.20
N ARG A 46 -32.78 2.74 77.94
CA ARG A 46 -31.53 2.12 77.48
C ARG A 46 -31.73 1.30 76.21
N ALA A 47 -32.80 0.51 76.14
CA ALA A 47 -33.11 -0.33 74.99
C ALA A 47 -33.42 0.52 73.73
N LYS A 48 -34.26 1.57 73.85
CA LYS A 48 -34.52 2.53 72.75
C LYS A 48 -33.26 3.25 72.28
N THR A 49 -32.37 3.64 73.21
CA THR A 49 -31.11 4.31 72.85
C THR A 49 -30.17 3.35 72.10
N THR A 50 -30.21 2.06 72.45
CA THR A 50 -29.42 1.00 71.79
C THR A 50 -29.96 0.68 70.40
N ASP A 51 -31.28 0.62 70.21
CA ASP A 51 -31.92 0.41 68.91
C ASP A 51 -31.67 1.58 67.94
N LEU A 52 -31.74 2.82 68.42
CA LEU A 52 -31.37 4.00 67.63
C LEU A 52 -29.88 3.97 67.19
N GLN A 53 -28.98 3.47 68.05
CA GLN A 53 -27.58 3.26 67.67
C GLN A 53 -27.43 2.08 66.68
N GLY A 54 -28.20 1.01 66.84
CA GLY A 54 -28.28 -0.12 65.91
C GLY A 54 -28.72 0.31 64.51
N GLN A 55 -29.82 1.07 64.40
CA GLN A 55 -30.36 1.56 63.12
C GLN A 55 -29.43 2.58 62.43
N VAL A 56 -28.71 3.42 63.19
CA VAL A 56 -27.66 4.32 62.63
C VAL A 56 -26.45 3.52 62.12
N THR A 57 -26.20 2.35 62.69
CA THR A 57 -25.12 1.45 62.27
C THR A 57 -25.54 0.58 61.09
N GLU A 58 -26.81 0.17 61.01
CA GLU A 58 -27.36 -0.62 59.89
C GLU A 58 -27.55 0.23 58.62
N ASN A 59 -27.94 1.51 58.74
CA ASN A 59 -27.95 2.45 57.61
C ASN A 59 -26.56 2.87 57.14
N ARG A 60 -25.53 2.63 57.95
CA ARG A 60 -24.15 2.56 57.46
C ARG A 60 -23.90 1.14 56.99
N GLU A 61 -24.55 0.77 55.89
CA GLU A 61 -24.05 -0.30 55.04
C GLU A 61 -22.67 0.17 54.56
N ILE A 62 -21.64 -0.21 55.30
CA ILE A 62 -20.28 0.18 54.98
C ILE A 62 -19.97 -0.55 53.68
N ASP A 63 -20.04 0.19 52.58
CA ASP A 63 -19.63 -0.19 51.23
C ASP A 63 -18.09 -0.34 51.21
N TYR A 64 -17.57 -1.29 52.01
CA TYR A 64 -16.16 -1.65 52.15
C TYR A 64 -15.52 -2.03 50.81
N LEU A 65 -16.35 -2.33 49.82
CA LEU A 65 -15.93 -2.79 48.51
C LEU A 65 -15.63 -1.64 47.54
N LYS A 66 -16.13 -0.41 47.71
CA LYS A 66 -15.87 0.68 46.74
C LYS A 66 -14.40 1.12 46.70
N LYS A 67 -13.69 1.14 47.84
CA LYS A 67 -12.30 1.62 47.91
C LYS A 67 -11.31 0.61 47.33
N THR A 68 -11.52 -0.68 47.59
CA THR A 68 -10.72 -1.78 47.04
C THR A 68 -11.05 -2.06 45.57
N LYS A 69 -12.34 -1.94 45.17
CA LYS A 69 -12.77 -2.10 43.77
C LYS A 69 -12.16 -1.06 42.85
N LYS A 70 -12.05 0.21 43.25
CA LYS A 70 -11.38 1.26 42.43
C LYS A 70 -9.87 1.00 42.24
N GLY A 71 -9.18 0.52 43.28
CA GLY A 71 -7.76 0.17 43.19
C GLY A 71 -7.52 -1.08 42.33
N TYR A 72 -8.34 -2.11 42.50
CA TYR A 72 -8.32 -3.33 41.69
C TYR A 72 -8.70 -3.05 40.23
N GLN A 73 -9.73 -2.23 39.98
CA GLN A 73 -10.14 -1.81 38.63
C GLN A 73 -9.05 -1.01 37.91
N LYS A 74 -8.31 -0.14 38.61
CA LYS A 74 -7.14 0.54 38.02
C LYS A 74 -6.03 -0.44 37.63
N LYS A 75 -5.75 -1.46 38.46
CA LYS A 75 -4.77 -2.51 38.16
C LYS A 75 -5.21 -3.38 36.98
N VAL A 76 -6.49 -3.75 36.92
CA VAL A 76 -7.08 -4.50 35.79
C VAL A 76 -7.05 -3.66 34.51
N MET A 77 -7.47 -2.39 34.56
CA MET A 77 -7.42 -1.48 33.41
C MET A 77 -5.98 -1.30 32.91
N LEU A 78 -5.01 -1.13 33.82
CA LEU A 78 -3.60 -1.06 33.45
C LEU A 78 -3.12 -2.36 32.78
N GLY A 79 -3.54 -3.53 33.30
CA GLY A 79 -3.26 -4.83 32.68
C GLY A 79 -3.87 -4.96 31.29
N VAL A 80 -5.10 -4.50 31.09
CA VAL A 80 -5.78 -4.48 29.78
C VAL A 80 -5.05 -3.54 28.81
N ILE A 81 -4.66 -2.35 29.25
CA ILE A 81 -3.89 -1.40 28.43
C ILE A 81 -2.53 -1.98 28.05
N LEU A 82 -1.79 -2.55 29.01
CA LEU A 82 -0.50 -3.20 28.75
C LEU A 82 -0.63 -4.35 27.77
N THR A 83 -1.66 -5.19 27.94
CA THR A 83 -1.92 -6.31 27.02
C THR A 83 -2.29 -5.81 25.63
N GLY A 84 -3.11 -4.75 25.54
CA GLY A 84 -3.45 -4.09 24.28
C GLY A 84 -2.22 -3.50 23.58
N ILE A 85 -1.34 -2.84 24.33
CA ILE A 85 -0.07 -2.31 23.80
C ILE A 85 0.82 -3.45 23.30
N LEU A 86 0.99 -4.52 24.07
CA LEU A 86 1.77 -5.69 23.64
C LEU A 86 1.20 -6.35 22.38
N PHE A 87 -0.13 -6.42 22.27
CA PHE A 87 -0.80 -6.95 21.08
C PHE A 87 -0.57 -6.05 19.85
N LEU A 88 -0.68 -4.73 20.01
CA LEU A 88 -0.36 -3.77 18.94
C LEU A 88 1.12 -3.85 18.53
N ILE A 89 2.04 -4.00 19.50
CA ILE A 89 3.47 -4.22 19.23
C ILE A 89 3.66 -5.52 18.45
N ALA A 90 3.00 -6.61 18.86
CA ALA A 90 3.10 -7.89 18.17
C ALA A 90 2.59 -7.80 16.72
N ILE A 91 1.45 -7.13 16.47
CA ILE A 91 0.93 -6.86 15.12
C ILE A 91 1.94 -6.02 14.33
N PHE A 92 2.46 -4.95 14.93
CA PHE A 92 3.43 -4.07 14.28
C PHE A 92 4.70 -4.82 13.87
N ILE A 93 5.23 -5.67 14.75
CA ILE A 93 6.38 -6.54 14.45
C ILE A 93 6.03 -7.49 13.30
N ARG A 94 4.86 -8.12 13.33
CA ARG A 94 4.42 -9.08 12.30
C ARG A 94 4.30 -8.41 10.93
N ILE A 95 3.72 -7.21 10.85
CA ILE A 95 3.61 -6.43 9.61
C ILE A 95 5.00 -5.99 9.12
N SER A 96 5.87 -5.54 10.02
CA SER A 96 7.22 -5.08 9.68
C SER A 96 8.16 -6.22 9.24
N LEU A 97 7.89 -7.46 9.65
CA LEU A 97 8.66 -8.65 9.25
C LEU A 97 8.14 -9.29 7.95
N VAL A 98 6.84 -9.12 7.63
CA VAL A 98 6.26 -9.63 6.39
C VAL A 98 6.70 -8.74 5.24
N SER A 99 7.74 -9.17 4.54
CA SER A 99 8.15 -8.53 3.29
C SER A 99 7.29 -9.02 2.13
N THR A 100 7.03 -8.16 1.15
CA THR A 100 6.33 -8.49 -0.11
C THR A 100 7.26 -8.24 -1.31
N PRO A 101 7.11 -8.99 -2.42
CA PRO A 101 7.88 -8.70 -3.62
C PRO A 101 7.47 -7.33 -4.19
N VAL A 102 8.44 -6.62 -4.76
CA VAL A 102 8.20 -5.44 -5.60
C VAL A 102 8.18 -5.93 -7.05
N GLU A 103 7.29 -5.39 -7.87
CA GLU A 103 7.20 -5.74 -9.29
C GLU A 103 7.72 -4.62 -10.19
N ASN A 104 7.45 -3.36 -9.83
CA ASN A 104 7.75 -2.20 -10.66
C ASN A 104 8.95 -1.41 -10.13
N ALA A 105 9.99 -1.27 -10.95
CA ALA A 105 11.19 -0.53 -10.62
C ALA A 105 10.97 0.97 -10.41
N SER A 106 9.90 1.56 -10.95
CA SER A 106 9.58 2.98 -10.82
C SER A 106 9.20 3.39 -9.38
N LEU A 107 9.02 2.43 -8.48
CA LEU A 107 8.83 2.65 -7.04
C LEU A 107 10.15 2.89 -6.30
N LEU A 108 11.28 2.67 -6.96
CA LEU A 108 12.62 2.77 -6.41
C LEU A 108 13.38 3.94 -7.04
N ASP A 109 14.13 4.63 -6.19
CA ASP A 109 15.25 5.48 -6.59
C ASP A 109 16.53 4.70 -6.28
N PHE A 110 17.36 4.47 -7.29
CA PHE A 110 18.54 3.60 -7.16
C PHE A 110 19.67 4.02 -8.09
N ASP A 111 20.87 3.67 -7.66
CA ASP A 111 22.12 3.84 -8.37
C ASP A 111 22.87 2.51 -8.38
N MET A 112 23.67 2.27 -9.42
CA MET A 112 24.60 1.15 -9.39
C MET A 112 25.96 1.51 -9.95
N ASN A 113 26.98 0.92 -9.36
CA ASN A 113 28.33 0.91 -9.89
C ASN A 113 28.64 -0.49 -10.45
N ILE A 114 29.07 -0.54 -11.70
CA ILE A 114 29.39 -1.78 -12.43
C ILE A 114 30.90 -1.81 -12.67
N SER A 115 31.56 -2.88 -12.23
CA SER A 115 32.93 -3.21 -12.63
C SER A 115 32.92 -4.53 -13.39
N GLU A 116 33.10 -4.45 -14.71
CA GLU A 116 33.17 -5.63 -15.57
C GLU A 116 34.48 -6.40 -15.35
N GLU A 117 35.61 -5.69 -15.18
CA GLU A 117 36.93 -6.30 -14.95
C GLU A 117 36.95 -7.13 -13.65
N GLU A 118 36.42 -6.56 -12.57
CA GLU A 118 36.37 -7.20 -11.25
C GLU A 118 35.11 -8.05 -11.05
N CYS A 119 34.24 -8.14 -12.08
CA CYS A 119 33.01 -8.93 -12.09
C CYS A 119 32.09 -8.68 -10.88
N PHE A 120 31.92 -7.41 -10.48
CA PHE A 120 30.99 -7.03 -9.42
C PHE A 120 30.08 -5.86 -9.79
N ILE A 121 28.95 -5.80 -9.10
CA ILE A 121 27.99 -4.70 -9.14
C ILE A 121 27.67 -4.30 -7.70
N ASN A 122 27.75 -3.00 -7.42
CA ASN A 122 27.21 -2.43 -6.19
C ASN A 122 25.87 -1.80 -6.51
N PHE A 123 24.80 -2.35 -5.97
CA PHE A 123 23.46 -1.79 -6.04
C PHE A 123 23.19 -0.99 -4.76
N TYR A 124 22.71 0.24 -4.89
CA TYR A 124 22.18 1.05 -3.81
C TYR A 124 20.81 1.59 -4.22
N GLY A 125 19.82 1.52 -3.34
CA GLY A 125 18.54 2.16 -3.63
C GLY A 125 17.64 2.32 -2.42
N ASN A 126 16.57 3.08 -2.60
CA ASN A 126 15.51 3.31 -1.63
C ASN A 126 14.15 3.38 -2.33
N PHE A 127 13.08 3.20 -1.57
CA PHE A 127 11.75 3.51 -2.09
C PHE A 127 11.56 5.02 -2.18
N ILE A 128 10.82 5.45 -3.20
CA ILE A 128 10.32 6.83 -3.32
C ILE A 128 9.30 7.10 -2.20
N ASP A 129 8.43 6.12 -1.91
CA ASP A 129 7.54 6.17 -0.76
C ASP A 129 8.32 5.92 0.54
N SER A 130 8.52 6.98 1.32
CA SER A 130 9.22 6.94 2.61
C SER A 130 8.60 6.00 3.66
N SER A 131 7.33 5.58 3.49
CA SER A 131 6.67 4.58 4.34
C SER A 131 7.09 3.14 4.04
N LYS A 132 7.89 2.94 2.97
CA LYS A 132 8.42 1.65 2.53
C LYS A 132 9.93 1.59 2.67
N GLY A 133 10.44 0.38 2.89
CA GLY A 133 11.86 0.11 3.04
C GLY A 133 12.27 -1.19 2.37
N ILE A 134 13.52 -1.27 1.97
CA ILE A 134 14.10 -2.47 1.35
C ILE A 134 14.34 -3.52 2.43
N ALA A 135 13.52 -4.57 2.42
CA ALA A 135 13.66 -5.71 3.34
C ALA A 135 14.73 -6.70 2.87
N LYS A 136 14.83 -6.89 1.55
CA LYS A 136 15.79 -7.83 0.94
C LYS A 136 16.07 -7.47 -0.50
N ILE A 137 17.34 -7.53 -0.89
CA ILE A 137 17.80 -7.52 -2.28
C ILE A 137 18.31 -8.93 -2.59
N SER A 138 17.77 -9.53 -3.64
CA SER A 138 18.16 -10.85 -4.16
C SER A 138 18.59 -10.70 -5.61
N TYR A 139 19.43 -11.60 -6.11
CA TYR A 139 19.84 -11.58 -7.50
C TYR A 139 19.99 -12.99 -8.07
N LYS A 140 19.90 -13.10 -9.38
CA LYS A 140 20.05 -14.34 -10.14
C LYS A 140 20.73 -14.04 -11.48
N MET A 141 21.66 -14.88 -11.89
CA MET A 141 22.36 -14.78 -13.17
C MET A 141 21.88 -15.89 -14.09
N GLU A 142 21.34 -15.56 -15.27
CA GLU A 142 20.90 -16.53 -16.28
C GLU A 142 21.25 -16.03 -17.68
N ASP A 143 21.92 -16.86 -18.50
CA ASP A 143 22.22 -16.60 -19.92
C ASP A 143 22.91 -15.26 -20.27
N GLY A 144 23.61 -14.67 -19.29
CA GLY A 144 24.25 -13.35 -19.42
C GLY A 144 23.37 -12.19 -18.94
N VAL A 145 22.17 -12.46 -18.41
CA VAL A 145 21.29 -11.48 -17.77
C VAL A 145 21.36 -11.60 -16.25
N LEU A 146 21.67 -10.49 -15.57
CA LEU A 146 21.56 -10.39 -14.12
C LEU A 146 20.20 -9.82 -13.74
N TYR A 147 19.40 -10.60 -13.02
CA TYR A 147 18.11 -10.18 -12.47
C TYR A 147 18.30 -9.77 -11.02
N ILE A 148 17.91 -8.55 -10.67
CA ILE A 148 17.90 -8.01 -9.31
C ILE A 148 16.44 -7.88 -8.86
N SER A 149 16.10 -8.53 -7.76
CA SER A 149 14.77 -8.52 -7.16
C SER A 149 14.80 -7.87 -5.78
N VAL A 150 13.81 -7.02 -5.52
CA VAL A 150 13.66 -6.29 -4.25
C VAL A 150 12.39 -6.75 -3.55
N ARG A 151 12.47 -6.92 -2.23
CA ARG A 151 11.30 -7.09 -1.36
C ARG A 151 11.14 -5.86 -0.49
N GLN A 152 9.91 -5.36 -0.40
CA GLN A 152 9.56 -4.23 0.44
C GLN A 152 9.05 -4.68 1.80
N THR A 153 9.21 -3.82 2.79
CA THR A 153 8.48 -3.86 4.07
C THR A 153 8.01 -2.45 4.41
N MET A 154 7.10 -2.32 5.37
CA MET A 154 6.80 -1.01 5.96
C MET A 154 8.04 -0.55 6.73
N THR A 155 8.47 0.70 6.59
CA THR A 155 9.57 1.24 7.40
C THR A 155 9.06 1.49 8.82
N PRO A 156 9.62 0.84 9.86
CA PRO A 156 9.54 1.39 11.19
C PRO A 156 10.15 2.80 11.22
N ILE A 157 9.70 3.62 12.16
CA ILE A 157 10.22 4.98 12.43
C ILE A 157 11.76 4.98 12.64
N PHE A 158 12.37 3.82 12.91
CA PHE A 158 13.79 3.65 13.24
C PHE A 158 14.62 2.92 12.17
N TYR A 159 14.05 2.53 11.03
CA TYR A 159 14.77 1.84 9.96
C TYR A 159 15.04 2.75 8.77
N LYS A 160 16.16 2.52 8.08
CA LYS A 160 16.48 3.17 6.82
C LYS A 160 15.53 2.65 5.72
N ASN A 161 15.00 3.55 4.91
CA ASN A 161 14.23 3.24 3.70
C ASN A 161 15.11 2.68 2.57
N ALA A 162 16.44 2.79 2.71
CA ALA A 162 17.44 2.37 1.74
C ALA A 162 17.99 0.96 2.02
N GLY A 163 18.51 0.33 0.97
CA GLY A 163 19.21 -0.94 1.01
C GLY A 163 20.36 -0.95 -0.01
N GLU A 164 21.40 -1.69 0.32
CA GLU A 164 22.58 -1.87 -0.54
C GLU A 164 22.90 -3.35 -0.71
N LYS A 165 23.52 -3.69 -1.84
CA LYS A 165 23.97 -5.05 -2.11
C LYS A 165 25.20 -5.04 -3.00
N HIS A 166 26.29 -5.61 -2.49
CA HIS A 166 27.41 -6.04 -3.31
C HIS A 166 27.07 -7.39 -3.97
N ILE A 167 27.20 -7.44 -5.29
CA ILE A 167 26.86 -8.59 -6.13
C ILE A 167 28.11 -8.97 -6.91
N SER A 168 28.71 -10.13 -6.58
CA SER A 168 29.72 -10.75 -7.43
C SER A 168 29.05 -11.76 -8.35
N TYR A 169 29.42 -11.73 -9.63
CA TYR A 169 28.87 -12.61 -10.66
C TYR A 169 29.98 -13.35 -11.41
N LYS A 170 29.61 -14.40 -12.15
CA LYS A 170 30.53 -15.19 -12.97
C LYS A 170 30.02 -15.24 -14.41
N GLY A 171 30.96 -15.22 -15.36
CA GLY A 171 30.66 -15.26 -16.78
C GLY A 171 30.45 -13.88 -17.38
N LYS A 172 30.09 -13.85 -18.67
CA LYS A 172 29.91 -12.62 -19.43
C LYS A 172 28.58 -11.95 -19.07
N LEU A 173 28.65 -10.72 -18.59
CA LEU A 173 27.48 -9.86 -18.39
C LEU A 173 27.04 -9.29 -19.75
N LYS A 174 25.76 -9.46 -20.09
CA LYS A 174 25.12 -8.89 -21.29
C LYS A 174 24.06 -7.86 -20.93
N GLN A 175 23.33 -8.08 -19.84
CA GLN A 175 22.21 -7.23 -19.44
C GLN A 175 22.01 -7.26 -17.92
N ILE A 176 21.56 -6.14 -17.35
CA ILE A 176 21.07 -6.07 -15.97
C ILE A 176 19.60 -5.65 -16.00
N ARG A 177 18.76 -6.42 -15.30
CA ARG A 177 17.37 -6.09 -15.03
C ARG A 177 17.15 -5.87 -13.55
N VAL A 178 16.59 -4.72 -13.20
CA VAL A 178 16.09 -4.44 -11.86
C VAL A 178 14.58 -4.53 -11.93
N LEU A 179 14.03 -5.54 -11.26
CA LEU A 179 12.60 -5.86 -11.30
C LEU A 179 12.13 -6.07 -12.76
N ASP A 180 11.14 -5.32 -13.22
CA ASP A 180 10.59 -5.35 -14.58
C ASP A 180 11.45 -4.61 -15.62
N ARG A 181 12.42 -3.78 -15.20
CA ARG A 181 13.11 -2.83 -16.06
C ARG A 181 14.52 -3.25 -16.42
N ILE A 182 14.87 -3.15 -17.70
CA ILE A 182 16.25 -3.21 -18.18
C ILE A 182 16.92 -1.88 -17.82
N VAL A 183 18.04 -1.93 -17.09
CA VAL A 183 18.77 -0.73 -16.63
C VAL A 183 20.13 -0.60 -17.29
N TRP A 184 20.70 -1.71 -17.74
CA TRP A 184 21.98 -1.76 -18.43
C TRP A 184 21.96 -2.89 -19.46
N ASP A 185 22.53 -2.67 -20.63
CA ASP A 185 22.58 -3.64 -21.71
C ASP A 185 23.82 -3.39 -22.59
N HIS A 186 24.60 -4.44 -22.88
CA HIS A 186 25.77 -4.40 -23.78
C HIS A 186 26.72 -3.20 -23.61
N GLY A 187 27.05 -2.81 -22.37
CA GLY A 187 27.96 -1.68 -22.10
C GLY A 187 27.25 -0.37 -21.79
N GLU A 188 25.95 -0.26 -22.08
CA GLU A 188 25.22 1.00 -22.04
C GLU A 188 24.18 1.03 -20.92
N TRP A 189 24.09 2.17 -20.24
CA TRP A 189 22.97 2.45 -19.35
C TRP A 189 21.71 2.76 -20.17
N ILE A 190 20.60 2.13 -19.81
CA ILE A 190 19.34 2.27 -20.54
C ILE A 190 18.43 3.26 -19.83
N LEU A 191 18.01 4.30 -20.57
CA LEU A 191 17.09 5.31 -20.09
C LEU A 191 15.74 4.66 -19.74
N PRO A 192 15.12 5.03 -18.60
CA PRO A 192 13.84 4.46 -18.18
C PRO A 192 12.74 4.51 -19.25
N GLU A 193 12.68 5.59 -20.02
CA GLU A 193 11.69 5.81 -21.08
C GLU A 193 11.93 4.83 -22.24
N VAL A 194 13.18 4.62 -22.64
CA VAL A 194 13.55 3.66 -23.68
C VAL A 194 13.25 2.23 -23.24
N ALA A 195 13.58 1.88 -22.00
CA ALA A 195 13.30 0.55 -21.46
C ALA A 195 11.78 0.24 -21.47
N LYS A 196 10.94 1.23 -21.17
CA LYS A 196 9.48 1.10 -21.24
C LYS A 196 9.00 0.87 -22.67
N ILE A 197 9.48 1.66 -23.63
CA ILE A 197 9.15 1.49 -25.05
C ILE A 197 9.62 0.12 -25.54
N TYR A 198 10.86 -0.28 -25.23
CA TYR A 198 11.42 -1.57 -25.66
C TYR A 198 10.65 -2.78 -25.10
N ALA A 199 10.05 -2.64 -23.91
CA ALA A 199 9.23 -3.68 -23.31
C ALA A 199 7.93 -3.97 -24.08
N THR A 200 7.53 -3.11 -25.02
CA THR A 200 6.36 -3.32 -25.89
C THR A 200 6.73 -3.99 -27.21
N LYS A 201 7.84 -4.72 -27.28
CA LYS A 201 8.24 -5.46 -28.48
C LYS A 201 7.31 -6.65 -28.73
N HIS A 202 6.88 -6.82 -29.98
CA HIS A 202 5.97 -7.87 -30.43
C HIS A 202 6.61 -8.76 -31.49
N LEU A 203 6.36 -10.06 -31.40
CA LEU A 203 6.69 -10.99 -32.49
C LEU A 203 5.71 -10.87 -33.67
N TYR A 204 4.46 -10.46 -33.39
CA TYR A 204 3.37 -10.45 -34.35
C TYR A 204 2.41 -9.28 -34.11
N ILE A 205 2.05 -8.53 -35.16
CA ILE A 205 1.16 -7.33 -35.11
C ILE A 205 -0.31 -7.62 -34.72
N GLY A 206 -0.72 -8.89 -34.64
CA GLY A 206 -2.13 -9.33 -34.63
C GLY A 206 -3.03 -8.91 -33.46
N SER A 207 -2.57 -8.08 -32.54
CA SER A 207 -3.34 -7.63 -31.38
C SER A 207 -3.48 -6.11 -31.38
N LYS A 208 -4.71 -5.62 -31.54
CA LYS A 208 -5.01 -4.18 -31.52
C LYS A 208 -4.67 -3.55 -30.17
N GLU A 209 -5.02 -4.25 -29.08
CA GLU A 209 -4.78 -3.79 -27.70
C GLU A 209 -3.28 -3.62 -27.43
N ASP A 210 -2.45 -4.58 -27.86
CA ASP A 210 -1.00 -4.51 -27.68
C ASP A 210 -0.35 -3.38 -28.50
N MET A 211 -0.86 -3.13 -29.71
CA MET A 211 -0.43 -2.00 -30.54
C MET A 211 -0.83 -0.66 -29.89
N GLU A 212 -2.06 -0.53 -29.39
CA GLU A 212 -2.52 0.66 -28.67
C GLU A 212 -1.70 0.92 -27.40
N ALA A 213 -1.37 -0.12 -26.64
CA ALA A 213 -0.48 -0.01 -25.49
C ALA A 213 0.91 0.52 -25.90
N SER A 214 1.46 0.02 -27.01
CA SER A 214 2.75 0.46 -27.55
C SER A 214 2.73 1.94 -27.95
N PHE A 215 1.67 2.38 -28.63
CA PHE A 215 1.48 3.79 -28.99
C PHE A 215 1.28 4.69 -27.78
N GLY A 216 0.62 4.19 -26.72
CA GLY A 216 0.51 4.90 -25.46
C GLY A 216 1.87 5.16 -24.82
N VAL A 217 2.76 4.16 -24.82
CA VAL A 217 4.12 4.29 -24.28
C VAL A 217 5.01 5.16 -25.18
N LEU A 218 4.84 5.10 -26.50
CA LEU A 218 5.54 5.95 -27.47
C LEU A 218 5.05 7.42 -27.48
N GLY A 219 3.93 7.72 -26.83
CA GLY A 219 3.36 9.08 -26.80
C GLY A 219 2.75 9.53 -28.14
N LEU A 220 2.24 8.61 -28.96
CA LEU A 220 1.79 8.91 -30.32
C LEU A 220 0.73 10.01 -30.36
N SER A 221 -0.25 9.95 -29.48
CA SER A 221 -1.34 10.92 -29.39
C SER A 221 -0.86 12.33 -28.98
N GLU A 222 0.29 12.47 -28.32
CA GLU A 222 0.85 13.78 -27.95
C GLU A 222 1.38 14.54 -29.17
N LYS A 223 1.78 13.83 -30.23
CA LYS A 223 2.35 14.42 -31.45
C LYS A 223 1.37 14.42 -32.62
N LEU A 224 0.59 13.35 -32.76
CA LEU A 224 -0.30 13.13 -33.90
C LEU A 224 -1.79 13.26 -33.54
N GLY A 225 -2.14 13.38 -32.26
CA GLY A 225 -3.53 13.47 -31.81
C GLY A 225 -4.27 12.14 -31.83
N ASP A 226 -5.60 12.21 -31.72
CA ASP A 226 -6.43 11.02 -31.59
C ASP A 226 -6.47 10.18 -32.88
N TYR A 227 -6.56 8.86 -32.73
CA TYR A 227 -6.53 7.94 -33.86
C TYR A 227 -7.49 6.75 -33.66
N THR A 228 -7.60 5.93 -34.72
CA THR A 228 -8.10 4.54 -34.66
C THR A 228 -7.20 3.65 -35.50
N ILE A 229 -7.20 2.34 -35.24
CA ILE A 229 -6.30 1.39 -35.90
C ILE A 229 -7.03 0.27 -36.65
N GLU A 230 -6.48 -0.09 -37.82
CA GLU A 230 -6.85 -1.27 -38.59
C GLU A 230 -5.61 -2.09 -38.88
N LEU A 231 -5.67 -3.40 -38.64
CA LEU A 231 -4.54 -4.32 -38.84
C LEU A 231 -4.71 -5.07 -40.15
N HIS A 232 -3.61 -5.23 -40.89
CA HIS A 232 -3.56 -5.98 -42.13
C HIS A 232 -2.77 -7.28 -41.90
N THR A 233 -3.48 -8.32 -41.47
CA THR A 233 -2.90 -9.61 -41.04
C THR A 233 -3.36 -10.82 -41.85
N SER A 234 -4.16 -10.60 -42.90
CA SER A 234 -4.70 -11.68 -43.75
C SER A 234 -3.67 -12.33 -44.67
N GLY A 235 -2.58 -11.64 -45.00
CA GLY A 235 -1.49 -12.13 -45.83
C GLY A 235 -0.36 -11.11 -45.92
N GLU A 236 0.83 -11.55 -46.34
CA GLU A 236 1.98 -10.66 -46.51
C GLU A 236 1.81 -9.73 -47.73
N PRO A 237 2.33 -8.48 -47.65
CA PRO A 237 3.03 -7.89 -46.52
C PRO A 237 2.10 -7.54 -45.34
N TYR A 238 2.56 -7.77 -44.11
CA TYR A 238 1.81 -7.41 -42.91
C TYR A 238 1.98 -5.92 -42.59
N GLY A 239 0.93 -5.29 -42.09
CA GLY A 239 0.99 -3.89 -41.73
C GLY A 239 -0.25 -3.42 -40.99
N MET A 240 -0.41 -2.11 -40.91
CA MET A 240 -1.59 -1.49 -40.31
C MET A 240 -1.86 -0.12 -40.91
N THR A 241 -3.09 0.36 -40.72
CA THR A 241 -3.49 1.74 -40.98
C THR A 241 -3.86 2.45 -39.68
N LEU A 242 -3.29 3.64 -39.48
CA LEU A 242 -3.73 4.63 -38.50
C LEU A 242 -4.61 5.66 -39.18
N TYR A 243 -5.84 5.80 -38.69
CA TYR A 243 -6.75 6.86 -39.09
C TYR A 243 -6.66 7.98 -38.06
N LEU A 244 -5.96 9.05 -38.40
CA LEU A 244 -5.82 10.23 -37.56
C LEU A 244 -7.10 11.07 -37.64
N LYS A 245 -7.61 11.49 -36.49
CA LYS A 245 -8.85 12.27 -36.38
C LYS A 245 -8.62 13.78 -36.47
N GLU A 246 -7.39 14.21 -36.23
CA GLU A 246 -6.99 15.61 -36.31
C GLU A 246 -6.96 16.14 -37.74
N LYS A 247 -7.20 17.45 -37.87
CA LYS A 247 -7.06 18.19 -39.12
C LYS A 247 -5.79 19.01 -39.07
N TYR A 248 -4.92 18.84 -40.07
CA TYR A 248 -3.65 19.53 -40.15
C TYR A 248 -3.71 20.66 -41.19
N SER A 249 -2.88 21.68 -40.98
CA SER A 249 -2.67 22.72 -41.99
C SER A 249 -1.53 22.35 -42.93
N LYS A 250 -1.57 22.83 -44.18
CA LYS A 250 -0.45 22.66 -45.13
C LYS A 250 0.88 23.17 -44.59
N GLU A 251 0.87 24.23 -43.79
CA GLU A 251 2.08 24.81 -43.17
C GLU A 251 2.81 23.82 -42.26
N ASN A 252 2.09 22.85 -41.68
CA ASN A 252 2.66 21.86 -40.77
C ASN A 252 2.82 20.47 -41.40
N ALA A 253 2.50 20.30 -42.68
CA ALA A 253 2.43 19.01 -43.35
C ALA A 253 3.77 18.25 -43.30
N ASP A 254 4.88 18.92 -43.62
CA ASP A 254 6.21 18.30 -43.61
C ASP A 254 6.62 17.85 -42.20
N ARG A 255 6.34 18.68 -41.18
CA ARG A 255 6.61 18.33 -39.78
C ARG A 255 5.78 17.13 -39.33
N MET A 256 4.51 17.03 -39.73
CA MET A 256 3.66 15.89 -39.37
C MET A 256 4.10 14.62 -40.07
N LYS A 257 4.45 14.73 -41.36
CA LYS A 257 4.98 13.60 -42.11
C LYS A 257 6.26 13.05 -41.48
N LEU A 258 7.18 13.93 -41.05
CA LEU A 258 8.38 13.50 -40.33
C LEU A 258 8.05 12.75 -39.03
N TRP A 259 7.06 13.19 -38.26
CA TRP A 259 6.61 12.45 -37.07
C TRP A 259 5.98 11.11 -37.43
N MET A 260 5.16 11.04 -38.48
CA MET A 260 4.60 9.78 -38.98
C MET A 260 5.71 8.78 -39.36
N GLU A 261 6.76 9.25 -40.06
CA GLU A 261 7.94 8.44 -40.42
C GLU A 261 8.69 7.94 -39.18
N ARG A 262 8.84 8.77 -38.15
CA ARG A 262 9.48 8.39 -36.86
C ARG A 262 8.66 7.33 -36.12
N TYR A 263 7.35 7.54 -35.97
CA TYR A 263 6.47 6.57 -35.33
C TYR A 263 6.41 5.26 -36.10
N ALA A 264 6.33 5.31 -37.43
CA ALA A 264 6.38 4.11 -38.26
C ALA A 264 7.70 3.35 -38.10
N SER A 265 8.83 4.06 -38.09
CA SER A 265 10.15 3.45 -37.88
C SER A 265 10.24 2.74 -36.53
N ALA A 266 9.82 3.39 -35.44
CA ALA A 266 9.83 2.79 -34.11
C ALA A 266 8.88 1.57 -34.02
N THR A 267 7.69 1.67 -34.61
CA THR A 267 6.67 0.60 -34.58
C THR A 267 7.12 -0.62 -35.37
N ILE A 268 7.68 -0.42 -36.56
CA ILE A 268 8.25 -1.48 -37.40
C ILE A 268 9.44 -2.14 -36.68
N ALA A 269 10.30 -1.36 -36.01
CA ALA A 269 11.41 -1.90 -35.24
C ALA A 269 10.95 -2.81 -34.09
N LEU A 270 9.85 -2.44 -33.42
CA LEU A 270 9.28 -3.17 -32.29
C LEU A 270 8.36 -4.33 -32.70
N THR A 271 8.04 -4.50 -33.98
CA THR A 271 7.07 -5.51 -34.43
C THR A 271 7.69 -6.38 -35.53
N ASP A 272 8.20 -7.55 -35.15
CA ASP A 272 9.12 -8.35 -35.98
C ASP A 272 8.55 -8.66 -37.37
N ASN A 273 7.26 -9.01 -37.47
CA ASN A 273 6.62 -9.38 -38.73
C ASN A 273 6.02 -8.19 -39.52
N MET A 274 6.06 -6.96 -39.00
CA MET A 274 5.45 -5.80 -39.65
C MET A 274 6.32 -5.29 -40.79
N ASN A 275 5.72 -5.03 -41.96
CA ASN A 275 6.44 -4.56 -43.15
C ASN A 275 6.13 -3.10 -43.51
N TYR A 276 4.97 -2.58 -43.12
CA TYR A 276 4.59 -1.20 -43.39
C TYR A 276 3.56 -0.66 -42.39
N MET A 277 3.53 0.66 -42.29
CA MET A 277 2.52 1.42 -41.58
C MET A 277 1.92 2.46 -42.53
N GLU A 278 0.60 2.58 -42.50
CA GLU A 278 -0.15 3.54 -43.30
C GLU A 278 -0.84 4.55 -42.41
N PHE A 279 -0.92 5.79 -42.87
CA PHE A 279 -1.56 6.91 -42.20
C PHE A 279 -2.63 7.48 -43.13
N VAL A 280 -3.85 7.62 -42.62
CA VAL A 280 -4.94 8.35 -43.27
C VAL A 280 -5.24 9.57 -42.42
N TYR A 281 -5.15 10.75 -43.01
CA TYR A 281 -5.21 12.03 -42.29
C TYR A 281 -5.77 13.15 -43.16
N ASP A 282 -6.15 14.28 -42.57
CA ASP A 282 -6.75 15.42 -43.27
C ASP A 282 -5.79 16.61 -43.32
N ILE A 283 -5.55 17.17 -44.51
CA ILE A 283 -4.88 18.45 -44.71
C ILE A 283 -5.87 19.43 -45.33
N ASP A 284 -6.17 20.53 -44.64
CA ASP A 284 -7.08 21.59 -45.09
C ASP A 284 -8.43 21.07 -45.64
N GLY A 285 -9.00 20.02 -45.03
CA GLY A 285 -10.27 19.41 -45.45
C GLY A 285 -10.15 18.38 -46.58
N LYS A 286 -8.92 18.05 -47.01
CA LYS A 286 -8.64 17.00 -47.99
C LYS A 286 -8.01 15.80 -47.30
N GLN A 287 -8.64 14.64 -47.45
CA GLN A 287 -8.06 13.38 -46.97
C GLN A 287 -6.85 13.00 -47.82
N GLU A 288 -5.76 12.69 -47.13
CA GLU A 288 -4.49 12.22 -47.67
C GLU A 288 -4.17 10.83 -47.09
N LYS A 289 -3.35 10.08 -47.82
CA LYS A 289 -2.89 8.75 -47.43
C LYS A 289 -1.39 8.65 -47.64
N PHE A 290 -0.68 8.19 -46.61
CA PHE A 290 0.76 8.04 -46.60
C PHE A 290 1.13 6.63 -46.12
N THR A 291 1.90 5.90 -46.92
CA THR A 291 2.40 4.57 -46.57
C THR A 291 3.91 4.64 -46.38
N PHE A 292 4.40 4.10 -45.26
CA PHE A 292 5.81 4.02 -44.92
C PHE A 292 6.21 2.57 -44.66
N THR A 293 7.25 2.11 -45.35
CA THR A 293 7.69 0.72 -45.37
C THR A 293 8.94 0.50 -44.53
N GLU A 294 9.21 -0.76 -44.17
CA GLU A 294 10.44 -1.18 -43.51
C GLU A 294 11.69 -0.73 -44.28
N GLN A 295 11.70 -0.84 -45.61
CA GLN A 295 12.82 -0.38 -46.43
C GLN A 295 13.06 1.14 -46.32
N GLN A 296 11.98 1.93 -46.19
CA GLN A 296 12.09 3.37 -46.00
C GLN A 296 12.56 3.71 -44.59
N ALA A 297 12.10 2.97 -43.56
CA ALA A 297 12.59 3.10 -42.19
C ALA A 297 14.10 2.82 -42.12
N ASP A 298 14.55 1.73 -42.75
CA ASP A 298 15.95 1.35 -42.83
C ASP A 298 16.79 2.42 -43.54
N SER A 299 16.26 3.01 -44.61
CA SER A 299 16.92 4.09 -45.35
C SER A 299 17.01 5.39 -44.54
N MET A 300 15.98 5.70 -43.76
CA MET A 300 15.93 6.89 -42.90
C MET A 300 16.99 6.83 -41.78
N VAL A 301 17.21 5.64 -41.22
CA VAL A 301 18.15 5.41 -40.11
C VAL A 301 19.55 5.04 -40.60
N GLY A 302 19.68 4.60 -41.85
CA GLY A 302 20.94 4.17 -42.46
C GLY A 302 21.31 2.69 -42.20
N GLN A 303 20.45 1.96 -41.49
CA GLN A 303 20.59 0.53 -41.24
C GLN A 303 19.25 -0.09 -40.83
N SER A 304 19.20 -1.42 -40.69
CA SER A 304 17.97 -2.13 -40.36
C SER A 304 17.40 -1.73 -38.99
N VAL A 305 16.19 -1.16 -38.97
CA VAL A 305 15.53 -0.72 -37.73
C VAL A 305 15.16 -1.92 -36.84
N LYS A 306 14.82 -3.07 -37.44
CA LYS A 306 14.56 -4.32 -36.70
C LYS A 306 15.83 -4.86 -36.04
N LYS A 307 16.99 -4.84 -36.73
CA LYS A 307 18.27 -5.20 -36.11
C LYS A 307 18.64 -4.27 -34.97
N MET A 308 18.32 -2.98 -35.08
CA MET A 308 18.50 -2.06 -33.96
C MET A 308 17.61 -2.40 -32.76
N ALA A 309 16.53 -3.16 -32.93
CA ALA A 309 15.70 -3.66 -31.84
C ALA A 309 16.10 -5.06 -31.31
N ASP A 310 17.26 -5.60 -31.72
CA ASP A 310 17.76 -6.90 -31.22
C ASP A 310 18.10 -6.86 -29.72
N ASN A 311 18.53 -5.71 -29.21
CA ASN A 311 18.79 -5.48 -27.79
C ASN A 311 18.46 -4.03 -27.39
N ALA A 312 18.40 -3.76 -26.09
CA ALA A 312 17.95 -2.47 -25.56
C ALA A 312 18.96 -1.35 -25.85
N ALA A 313 20.26 -1.65 -25.85
CA ALA A 313 21.31 -0.66 -26.13
C ALA A 313 21.27 -0.17 -27.58
N SER A 314 21.15 -1.07 -28.55
CA SER A 314 20.97 -0.68 -29.96
C SER A 314 19.64 0.05 -30.18
N PHE A 315 18.59 -0.33 -29.45
CA PHE A 315 17.28 0.31 -29.57
C PHE A 315 17.31 1.73 -29.00
N GLN A 316 18.06 1.97 -27.93
CA GLN A 316 18.29 3.30 -27.39
C GLN A 316 18.92 4.23 -28.43
N LYS A 317 19.90 3.73 -29.21
CA LYS A 317 20.50 4.49 -30.31
C LYS A 317 19.45 4.83 -31.38
N LEU A 318 18.56 3.89 -31.72
CA LEU A 318 17.44 4.14 -32.63
C LEU A 318 16.52 5.24 -32.11
N MET A 319 16.14 5.21 -30.83
CA MET A 319 15.30 6.24 -30.21
C MET A 319 15.97 7.62 -30.20
N GLY A 320 17.30 7.67 -30.10
CA GLY A 320 18.09 8.89 -30.28
C GLY A 320 18.02 9.45 -31.70
N ILE A 321 18.25 8.60 -32.72
CA ILE A 321 18.17 8.98 -34.14
C ILE A 321 16.76 9.47 -34.51
N LEU A 322 15.73 8.82 -33.98
CA LEU A 322 14.33 9.19 -34.20
C LEU A 322 13.87 10.36 -33.33
N GLU A 323 14.75 10.92 -32.48
CA GLU A 323 14.48 12.04 -31.56
C GLU A 323 13.29 11.81 -30.62
N PHE A 324 13.05 10.56 -30.21
CA PHE A 324 12.09 10.25 -29.14
C PHE A 324 12.63 10.61 -27.76
N VAL A 325 13.96 10.64 -27.62
CA VAL A 325 14.63 10.94 -26.36
C VAL A 325 15.72 12.00 -26.60
N PRO A 326 15.63 13.19 -25.97
CA PRO A 326 16.64 14.23 -26.14
C PRO A 326 17.97 13.79 -25.51
N GLY A 327 19.07 13.99 -26.22
CA GLY A 327 20.42 13.81 -25.66
C GLY A 327 21.02 12.41 -25.77
N ALA A 328 20.37 11.45 -26.44
CA ALA A 328 21.02 10.21 -26.90
C ALA A 328 21.90 10.48 -28.14
N ALA A 329 22.67 11.58 -28.09
CA ALA A 329 23.73 11.85 -29.02
C ALA A 329 24.79 10.76 -28.82
N LEU A 330 24.97 9.98 -29.87
CA LEU A 330 26.15 9.19 -30.22
C LEU A 330 27.40 9.69 -29.47
N TYR A 331 27.71 9.07 -28.34
CA TYR A 331 29.09 9.02 -27.88
C TYR A 331 29.73 7.93 -28.73
N ASP A 332 30.38 8.37 -29.80
CA ASP A 332 31.32 7.57 -30.59
C ASP A 332 32.53 7.15 -29.73
#